data_AF-A0A7J2NH30-F1
#
_entry.id   AF-A0A7J2NH30-F1
#
_cell.length_a   1.000
_cell.length_b   1.000
_cell.length_c   1.000
_cell.angle_alpha   90.00
_cell.angle_beta   90.00
_cell.angle_gamma   90.00
#
_symmetry.space_group_name_H-M   'P 1'
#
loop_
_entity.id
_entity.type
_entity.pdbx_description
1 polymer ?
#
loop_
_entity_poly.entity_id
_entity_poly.type
_entity_poly.pdbx_seq_one_letter_code
_entity_poly.pdbx_strand_id
1 'polypeptide(L)'
;MSEQQDAPKKDKRITIKIDPSLWKAISSEIERHPEWGINSVSEFIRRAIDHEMMARKSNQDRKIIKICLDDRISKEGSQRRRSE
;
A
#
# COMPACT_ATOMS: atom_id res chain seq x y z
N MET A 1 41.87 -15.90 -32.31
CA MET A 1 40.60 -15.20 -32.02
C MET A 1 39.82 -16.09 -31.09
N SER A 2 39.74 -15.77 -29.80
CA SER A 2 39.07 -16.60 -28.80
C SER A 2 37.59 -16.23 -28.77
N GLU A 3 36.73 -17.14 -29.21
CA GLU A 3 35.28 -17.03 -29.04
C GLU A 3 34.95 -17.14 -27.55
N GLN A 4 34.60 -16.02 -26.92
CA GLN A 4 33.96 -16.02 -25.61
C GLN A 4 32.54 -16.59 -25.79
N GLN A 5 32.36 -17.84 -25.39
CA GLN A 5 31.04 -18.44 -25.24
C GLN A 5 30.32 -17.76 -24.07
N ASP A 6 29.39 -16.85 -24.37
CA ASP A 6 28.45 -16.29 -23.39
C ASP A 6 27.60 -17.43 -22.82
N ALA A 7 27.79 -17.77 -21.55
CA ALA A 7 27.00 -18.79 -20.88
C ALA A 7 25.51 -18.40 -20.87
N PRO A 8 24.58 -19.34 -21.10
CA PRO A 8 23.15 -19.03 -21.13
C PRO A 8 22.71 -18.49 -19.76
N LYS A 9 22.29 -17.21 -19.73
CA LYS A 9 21.72 -16.58 -18.55
C LYS A 9 20.49 -17.40 -18.10
N LYS A 10 20.61 -18.06 -16.95
CA LYS A 10 19.51 -18.81 -16.34
C LYS A 10 18.30 -17.88 -16.15
N ASP A 11 17.17 -18.27 -16.72
CA ASP A 11 15.92 -17.55 -16.54
C ASP A 11 15.53 -17.58 -15.05
N LYS A 12 15.43 -16.40 -14.44
CA LYS A 12 15.08 -16.23 -13.02
C LYS A 12 13.59 -15.95 -12.81
N ARG A 13 12.76 -16.09 -13.85
CA ARG A 13 11.32 -15.89 -13.75
C ARG A 13 10.70 -16.93 -12.80
N ILE A 14 9.84 -16.44 -11.90
CA ILE A 14 9.07 -17.28 -10.98
C ILE A 14 7.66 -17.41 -11.55
N THR A 15 7.22 -18.65 -11.78
CA THR A 15 5.85 -18.94 -12.21
C THR A 15 4.97 -19.15 -11.01
N ILE A 16 3.92 -18.33 -10.86
CA ILE A 16 2.93 -18.45 -9.80
C ILE A 16 1.67 -19.07 -10.40
N LYS A 17 1.20 -20.18 -9.80
CA LYS A 17 -0.09 -20.77 -10.15
C LYS A 17 -1.19 -20.04 -9.39
N ILE A 18 -2.18 -19.56 -10.11
CA ILE A 18 -3.33 -18.83 -9.56
C ILE A 18 -4.56 -19.70 -9.76
N ASP A 19 -5.43 -19.73 -8.75
CA ASP A 19 -6.69 -20.45 -8.86
C ASP A 19 -7.54 -19.87 -10.02
N PRO A 20 -8.15 -20.70 -10.89
CA PRO A 20 -8.93 -20.22 -12.02
C PRO A 20 -10.09 -19.29 -11.64
N SER A 21 -10.72 -19.50 -10.47
CA SER A 21 -11.82 -18.66 -10.01
C SER A 21 -11.32 -17.26 -9.64
N LEU A 22 -10.17 -17.18 -8.97
CA LEU A 22 -9.52 -15.92 -8.63
C LEU A 22 -9.06 -15.18 -9.88
N TRP A 23 -8.47 -15.90 -10.85
CA TRP A 23 -8.11 -15.31 -12.15
C TRP A 23 -9.32 -14.67 -12.81
N LYS A 24 -10.44 -15.40 -12.88
CA LYS A 24 -11.68 -14.91 -13.51
C LYS A 24 -12.25 -13.69 -12.77
N ALA A 25 -12.25 -13.71 -11.45
CA ALA A 25 -12.71 -12.58 -10.64
C ALA A 25 -11.87 -11.32 -10.91
N ILE A 26 -10.54 -11.44 -10.95
CA ILE A 26 -9.64 -10.32 -11.24
C ILE A 26 -9.86 -9.82 -12.67
N SER A 27 -9.95 -10.72 -13.66
CA SER A 27 -10.24 -10.35 -15.04
C SER A 27 -11.53 -9.53 -15.15
N SER A 28 -12.61 -9.99 -14.51
CA SER A 28 -13.88 -9.27 -14.52
C SER A 28 -13.79 -7.89 -13.86
N GLU A 29 -12.99 -7.74 -12.82
CA GLU A 29 -12.81 -6.45 -12.16
C GLU A 29 -12.01 -5.46 -13.01
N ILE A 30 -10.97 -5.95 -13.73
CA ILE A 30 -10.21 -5.15 -14.69
C ILE A 30 -11.14 -4.65 -15.81
N GLU A 31 -12.01 -5.52 -16.34
CA GLU A 31 -12.96 -5.15 -17.40
C GLU A 31 -14.00 -4.11 -16.93
N ARG A 32 -14.39 -4.16 -15.65
CA ARG A 32 -15.32 -3.19 -15.05
C ARG A 32 -14.70 -1.82 -14.82
N HIS A 33 -13.38 -1.75 -14.67
CA HIS A 33 -12.65 -0.54 -14.29
C HIS A 33 -11.55 -0.16 -15.29
N PRO A 34 -11.93 0.24 -16.53
CA PRO A 34 -10.95 0.63 -17.55
C PRO A 34 -10.11 1.85 -17.13
N GLU A 35 -10.61 2.69 -16.23
CA GLU A 35 -9.91 3.85 -15.69
C GLU A 35 -8.62 3.50 -14.92
N TRP A 36 -8.45 2.26 -14.48
CA TRP A 36 -7.22 1.82 -13.81
C TRP A 36 -6.03 1.71 -14.78
N GLY A 37 -6.31 1.63 -16.09
CA GLY A 37 -5.29 1.47 -17.13
C GLY A 37 -4.48 0.18 -16.95
N ILE A 38 -5.11 -0.89 -16.46
CA ILE A 38 -4.52 -2.20 -16.25
C ILE A 38 -4.97 -3.10 -17.39
N ASN A 39 -4.02 -3.70 -18.10
CA ASN A 39 -4.34 -4.47 -19.32
C ASN A 39 -4.30 -5.99 -19.11
N SER A 40 -3.83 -6.45 -17.95
CA SER A 40 -3.71 -7.89 -17.66
C SER A 40 -3.78 -8.20 -16.16
N VAL A 41 -4.18 -9.44 -15.86
CA VAL A 41 -4.17 -9.97 -14.48
C VAL A 41 -2.76 -9.96 -13.88
N SER A 42 -1.73 -10.24 -14.68
CA SER A 42 -0.34 -10.19 -14.21
C SER A 42 0.09 -8.78 -13.83
N GLU A 43 -0.33 -7.76 -14.59
CA GLU A 43 -0.08 -6.36 -14.23
C GLU A 43 -0.81 -5.97 -12.94
N PHE A 44 -2.08 -6.37 -12.81
CA PHE A 44 -2.87 -6.15 -11.61
C PHE A 44 -2.17 -6.71 -10.37
N ILE A 45 -1.73 -7.97 -10.42
CA ILE A 45 -1.05 -8.63 -9.30
C ILE A 45 0.26 -7.91 -8.96
N ARG A 46 1.04 -7.52 -9.97
CA ARG A 46 2.29 -6.78 -9.73
C ARG A 46 2.03 -5.46 -8.99
N ARG A 47 1.07 -4.67 -9.46
CA ARG A 47 0.70 -3.40 -8.81
C ARG A 47 0.14 -3.60 -7.40
N ALA A 48 -0.67 -4.63 -7.19
CA ALA A 48 -1.22 -4.96 -5.88
C ALA A 48 -0.10 -5.32 -4.87
N ILE A 49 0.87 -6.14 -5.29
CA ILE A 49 2.04 -6.48 -4.46
C ILE A 49 2.89 -5.24 -4.17
N ASP A 50 3.18 -4.43 -5.18
CA ASP A 50 3.97 -3.20 -5.02
C ASP A 50 3.29 -2.25 -4.02
N HIS A 51 1.98 -2.05 -4.15
CA HIS A 51 1.19 -1.23 -3.23
C HIS A 51 1.22 -1.77 -1.80
N GLU A 52 1.01 -3.08 -1.61
CA GLU A 52 1.07 -3.73 -0.29
C GLU A 52 2.48 -3.60 0.34
N MET A 53 3.54 -3.77 -0.45
CA MET A 53 4.91 -3.58 0.04
C MET A 53 5.17 -2.14 0.49
N MET A 54 4.69 -1.16 -0.28
CA MET A 54 4.82 0.26 0.07
C MET A 54 3.99 0.60 1.32
N ALA A 55 2.77 0.08 1.43
CA ALA A 55 1.92 0.27 2.59
C ALA A 55 2.57 -0.31 3.85
N ARG A 56 3.13 -1.53 3.79
CA ARG A 56 3.84 -2.16 4.91
C ARG A 56 5.08 -1.37 5.33
N LYS A 57 5.89 -0.89 4.38
CA LYS A 57 7.03 0.00 4.68
C LYS A 57 6.56 1.27 5.38
N SER A 58 5.51 1.93 4.87
CA SER A 58 4.97 3.14 5.48
C SER A 58 4.44 2.91 6.90
N ASN A 59 3.86 1.75 7.18
CA ASN A 59 3.37 1.39 8.51
C ASN A 59 4.51 1.10 9.50
N GLN A 60 5.63 0.55 9.04
CA GLN A 60 6.84 0.42 9.87
C GLN A 60 7.43 1.79 10.23
N ASP A 61 7.32 2.77 9.32
CA ASP A 61 7.84 4.13 9.51
C ASP A 61 6.90 5.05 10.31
N ARG A 62 5.66 4.63 10.59
CA ARG A 62 4.69 5.43 11.36
C ARG A 62 5.11 5.57 12.82
N LYS A 63 5.82 6.65 13.14
CA LYS A 63 6.05 7.10 14.52
C LYS A 63 4.74 7.64 15.10
N ILE A 64 4.25 7.02 16.17
CA ILE A 64 3.14 7.54 16.96
C ILE A 64 3.59 8.83 17.63
N ILE A 65 3.07 9.97 17.18
CA ILE A 65 3.28 11.25 17.86
C ILE A 65 2.30 11.29 19.03
N LYS A 66 2.79 11.09 20.25
CA LYS A 66 2.00 11.32 21.47
C LYS A 66 1.84 12.82 21.65
N ILE A 67 0.69 13.36 21.27
CA ILE A 67 0.34 14.74 21.55
C ILE A 67 -0.14 14.79 23.01
N CYS A 68 0.69 15.32 23.90
CA CYS A 68 0.24 15.70 25.25
C CYS A 68 -0.58 16.98 25.11
N LEU A 69 -1.90 16.86 25.18
CA LEU A 69 -2.78 18.01 25.31
C LEU A 69 -2.64 18.53 26.75
N ASP A 70 -2.00 19.69 26.91
CA ASP A 70 -1.92 20.39 28.21
C ASP A 70 -3.29 21.04 28.50
N ASP A 71 -3.98 20.58 29.53
CA ASP A 71 -5.28 21.08 30.02
C ASP A 71 -5.21 22.49 30.67
N ARG A 72 -4.31 23.36 30.23
CA ARG A 72 -4.11 24.68 30.85
C ARG A 72 -5.15 25.72 30.43
N ILE A 73 -6.15 25.36 29.62
CA ILE A 73 -7.24 26.24 29.20
C ILE A 73 -8.54 25.83 29.91
N SER A 74 -8.57 25.88 31.24
CA SER A 74 -9.84 25.77 31.99
C SER A 74 -9.78 26.42 33.37
N LYS A 75 -9.20 27.63 33.45
CA LYS A 75 -9.31 28.50 34.63
C LYS A 75 -9.42 29.99 34.27
N GLU A 76 -10.29 30.32 33.33
CA GLU A 76 -10.82 31.68 33.20
C GLU A 76 -12.32 31.58 32.99
N GLY A 77 -13.12 31.83 34.03
CA GLY A 77 -14.58 31.84 33.87
C GLY A 77 -15.42 31.68 35.13
N SER A 78 -14.84 31.41 36.31
CA SER A 78 -15.61 31.23 37.55
C SER A 78 -15.24 32.25 38.62
N GLN A 79 -15.25 33.53 38.25
CA GLN A 79 -15.34 34.65 39.19
C GLN A 79 -16.29 35.69 38.62
N ARG A 80 -17.57 35.58 39.01
CA ARG A 80 -18.54 36.68 39.16
C ARG A 80 -19.88 36.05 39.47
N ARG A 81 -20.23 35.92 40.76
CA ARG A 81 -21.51 36.34 41.35
C ARG A 81 -21.35 36.38 42.88
N ARG A 82 -21.09 37.59 43.38
CA ARG A 82 -21.46 38.05 44.73
C ARG A 82 -22.39 39.24 44.52
N SER A 83 -23.31 39.43 45.47
CA SER A 83 -24.40 40.43 45.54
C SER A 83 -25.65 39.99 44.75
N GLU A 84 -26.85 39.89 45.31
CA GLU A 84 -27.49 40.51 46.48
C GLU A 84 -28.09 39.51 47.47
#